data_AF-A0A8T4NUS2-F1
#
_entry.id   AF-A0A8T4NUS2-F1
#
_cell.length_a   1.000
_cell.length_b   1.000
_cell.length_c   1.000
_cell.angle_alpha   90.00
_cell.angle_beta   90.00
_cell.angle_gamma   90.00
#
_symmetry.space_group_name_H-M   'P 1'
#
loop_
_entity.id
_entity.type
_entity.pdbx_description
1 polymer ?
#
loop_
_entity_poly.entity_id
_entity_poly.type
_entity_poly.pdbx_seq_one_letter_code
_entity_poly.pdbx_strand_id
1 'polypeptide(L)' 'MKKKLSISVEEKTIEIIENLIKNSRFRNKSHVVELALEKLMEEENERS' A
#
# COMPACT_ATOMS: atom_id res chain seq x y z
N MET A 1 5.48 14.77 8.81
CA MET A 1 6.24 14.72 7.54
C MET A 1 6.43 13.27 7.13
N LYS A 2 6.17 12.92 5.86
CA LYS A 2 6.39 11.54 5.38
C LYS A 2 7.87 11.28 5.13
N LYS A 3 8.34 10.06 5.38
CA LYS A 3 9.69 9.59 5.06
C LYS A 3 9.64 8.71 3.80
N LYS A 4 10.67 8.80 2.95
CA LYS A 4 10.76 7.96 1.74
C LYS A 4 11.20 6.55 2.14
N LEU A 5 10.52 5.55 1.59
CA LEU A 5 10.86 4.14 1.72
C LEU A 5 11.12 3.58 0.31
N SER A 6 12.15 2.74 0.18
CA SER A 6 12.43 1.98 -1.04
C SER A 6 12.26 0.50 -0.72
N ILE A 7 11.45 -0.20 -1.50
CA ILE A 7 11.16 -1.63 -1.32
C ILE A 7 11.25 -2.35 -2.66
N SER A 8 11.59 -3.63 -2.61
CA SER A 8 11.48 -4.55 -3.73
C SER A 8 10.21 -5.38 -3.54
N VAL A 9 9.45 -5.55 -4.61
CA VAL A 9 8.22 -6.35 -4.62
C VAL A 9 8.14 -7.14 -5.93
N GLU A 10 7.34 -8.20 -5.95
CA GLU A 10 7.09 -8.96 -7.18
C GLU A 10 6.35 -8.11 -8.23
N GLU A 11 6.61 -8.41 -9.51
CA GLU A 11 5.98 -7.71 -10.64
C GLU A 11 4.44 -7.75 -10.56
N LYS A 12 3.87 -8.91 -10.24
CA LYS A 12 2.40 -9.06 -10.08
C LYS A 12 1.82 -8.06 -9.06
N THR A 13 2.58 -7.74 -8.02
CA THR A 13 2.15 -6.81 -6.98
C THR A 13 2.11 -5.39 -7.53
N ILE A 14 3.09 -5.01 -8.37
CA ILE A 14 3.08 -3.73 -9.08
C ILE A 14 1.87 -3.64 -10.01
N GLU A 15 1.58 -4.69 -10.79
CA GLU A 15 0.43 -4.71 -11.69
C GLU A 15 -0.90 -4.51 -10.94
N ILE A 16 -1.06 -5.17 -9.78
CA ILE A 16 -2.24 -4.98 -8.92
C ILE A 16 -2.33 -3.53 -8.44
N ILE A 17 -1.23 -2.96 -7.95
CA ILE A 17 -1.18 -1.55 -7.48
C ILE A 17 -1.58 -0.60 -8.60
N GLU A 18 -1.08 -0.81 -9.82
CA GLU A 18 -1.40 0.04 -10.96
C GLU A 18 -2.87 -0.06 -11.37
N ASN A 19 -3.46 -1.26 -11.35
CA ASN A 19 -4.88 -1.44 -11.61
C ASN A 19 -5.75 -0.75 -10.55
N LEU A 20 -5.36 -0.80 -9.28
CA LEU A 20 -6.06 -0.10 -8.19
C LEU A 20 -6.04 1.43 -8.37
N ILE A 21 -4.93 1.97 -8.89
CA ILE A 21 -4.80 3.41 -9.20
C ILE A 21 -5.67 3.77 -10.42
N LYS A 22 -5.64 2.95 -11.48
CA LYS A 22 -6.44 3.18 -12.71
C LYS A 22 -7.95 3.26 -12.41
N ASN A 23 -8.43 2.46 -11.46
CA ASN A 23 -9.83 2.47 -11.03
C ASN A 23 -10.22 3.71 -10.19
N SER A 24 -9.37 4.75 -10.13
CA SER A 24 -9.55 6.00 -9.37
C SER A 24 -9.79 5.82 -7.87
N ARG A 25 -9.56 4.62 -7.35
CA ARG A 25 -9.69 4.30 -5.92
C ARG A 25 -8.49 4.84 -5.11
N PHE A 26 -7.36 5.07 -5.77
CA PHE A 26 -6.14 5.56 -5.13
C PHE A 26 -5.44 6.64 -5.96
N ARG A 27 -4.82 7.60 -5.27
CA ARG A 27 -4.15 8.76 -5.89
C ARG A 27 -2.80 8.42 -6.51
N ASN A 28 -2.06 7.48 -5.91
CA ASN A 28 -0.72 7.06 -6.34
C ASN A 28 -0.29 5.78 -5.60
N LYS A 29 0.88 5.23 -5.95
CA LYS A 29 1.44 4.01 -5.34
C LYS A 29 1.64 4.17 -3.83
N SER A 30 2.09 5.34 -3.36
CA SER A 30 2.29 5.59 -1.93
C SER A 30 1.00 5.52 -1.13
N HIS A 31 -0.12 6.01 -1.69
CA HIS A 31 -1.43 5.94 -1.03
C HIS A 31 -1.93 4.50 -0.88
N VAL A 32 -1.64 3.63 -1.86
CA VAL A 32 -1.99 2.20 -1.79
C VAL A 32 -1.21 1.52 -0.67
N VAL A 33 0.11 1.75 -0.62
CA VAL A 33 0.99 1.15 0.39
C VAL A 33 0.65 1.65 1.80
N GLU A 34 0.34 2.94 1.95
CA GLU A 34 -0.04 3.52 3.24
C GLU A 34 -1.30 2.88 3.82
N LEU A 35 -2.38 2.78 3.02
CA LEU A 35 -3.62 2.13 3.47
C LEU A 35 -3.42 0.64 3.80
N ALA A 36 -2.60 -0.06 3.02
CA ALA A 36 -2.29 -1.46 3.27
C ALA A 36 -1.53 -1.64 4.59
N LEU A 37 -0.57 -0.77 4.88
CA LEU A 37 0.18 -0.78 6.13
C LEU A 37 -0.69 -0.41 7.33
N GLU A 38 -1.58 0.60 7.20
CA GLU A 38 -2.53 0.96 8.25
C GLU A 38 -3.39 -0.24 8.67
N LYS A 39 -3.99 -0.93 7.68
CA LYS A 39 -4.79 -2.14 7.95
C LYS A 39 -3.99 -3.26 8.60
N LEU A 40 -2.77 -3.49 8.13
CA LEU A 40 -1.89 -4.49 8.73
C LEU A 40 -1.58 -4.16 10.19
N MET A 41 -1.36 -2.88 10.52
CA MET A 41 -1.10 -2.44 11.89
C MET A 41 -2.34 -2.52 12.78
N GLU A 42 -3.53 -2.25 12.24
CA GLU A 42 -4.80 -2.47 12.93
C GLU A 42 -4.97 -3.94 13.31
N GLU A 43 -4.78 -4.86 12.36
CA GLU A 43 -4.88 -6.31 12.58
C GLU A 43 -3.87 -6.82 13.63
N GLU A 44 -2.65 -6.30 13.66
CA GLU A 44 -1.63 -6.67 14.65
C GLU A 44 -1.93 -6.10 16.05
N ASN A 45 -2.47 -4.88 16.13
CA ASN A 45 -2.87 -4.28 17.40
C ASN A 45 -4.11 -4.96 18.01
N GLU A 46 -5.06 -5.44 17.19
CA GLU A 46 -6.23 -6.20 17.68
C GLU A 46 -5.85 -7.62 18.18
N ARG A 47 -4.68 -8.13 17.77
CA ARG A 47 -4.14 -9.44 18.19
C ARG A 47 -3.22 -9.38 19.42
N SER A 48 -2.85 -8.18 19.88
CA SER A 48 -1.95 -7.92 21.01
C SER A 48 -2.70 -7.61 22.29
#